data_AF-A0A4Y9Y187-F1
#
_entry.id   AF-A0A4Y9Y187-F1
#
_cell.length_a   1.000
_cell.length_b   1.000
_cell.length_c   1.000
_cell.angle_alpha   90.00
_cell.angle_beta   90.00
_cell.angle_gamma   90.00
#
_symmetry.space_group_name_H-M   'P 1'
#
loop_
_entity.id
_entity.type
_entity.pdbx_description
1 polymer ?
#
loop_
_entity_poly.entity_id
_entity_poly.type
_entity_poly.pdbx_seq_one_letter_code
_entity_poly.pdbx_strand_id
1 'polypeptide(L)'
;MLCTLAGTICVILLLRWLFDPLRRIPGVGSSLPVLSYLGTFRFIFHAKDMLQEGYDKYPVFRLAMLNRWVVVVSGAKMNEELLGLGDDRVSFDEALHELVDPELTISWEAYKYPIHVDAMKQWLPRNSARLFPAILEEVERALEELIPDSETAEWLPVHAYPTVTKIVVRASNRLFVGAPLCRNTEYLDIMRVHAANVDKAATILTLCPKFLKP
;
A
#
# COMPACT_ATOMS: atom_id res chain seq x y z
N MET A 1 9.76 -34.69 26.82
CA MET A 1 8.74 -33.62 26.84
C MET A 1 8.88 -32.60 25.70
N LEU A 2 10.09 -32.14 25.35
CA LEU A 2 10.28 -31.23 24.20
C LEU A 2 9.90 -31.84 22.83
N CYS A 3 10.30 -33.10 22.55
CA CYS A 3 10.00 -33.73 21.26
C CYS A 3 8.51 -34.01 21.04
N THR A 4 7.76 -34.32 22.10
CA THR A 4 6.31 -34.52 22.04
C THR A 4 5.58 -33.20 21.80
N LEU A 5 6.07 -32.10 22.39
CA LEU A 5 5.52 -30.75 22.22
C LEU A 5 5.82 -30.18 20.83
N ALA A 6 7.03 -30.43 20.31
CA ALA A 6 7.37 -30.11 18.92
C ALA A 6 6.54 -30.94 17.92
N GLY A 7 6.33 -32.23 18.21
CA GLY A 7 5.48 -33.11 17.40
C GLY A 7 4.02 -32.65 17.35
N THR A 8 3.43 -32.26 18.49
CA THR A 8 2.05 -31.73 18.50
C THR A 8 1.94 -30.39 17.78
N ILE A 9 2.92 -29.49 17.93
CA ILE A 9 2.97 -28.22 17.18
C ILE A 9 3.04 -28.50 15.67
N CYS A 10 3.91 -29.40 15.22
CA CYS A 10 4.01 -29.78 13.82
C CYS A 10 2.70 -30.37 13.27
N VAL A 11 2.04 -31.24 14.03
CA VAL A 11 0.74 -31.81 13.64
C VAL A 11 -0.33 -30.72 13.56
N ILE A 12 -0.38 -29.80 14.53
CA ILE A 12 -1.33 -28.68 14.51
C ILE A 12 -1.08 -27.76 13.31
N LEU A 13 0.18 -27.43 13.01
CA LEU A 13 0.54 -26.62 11.84
C LEU A 13 0.20 -27.33 10.53
N LEU A 14 0.44 -28.66 10.45
CA LEU A 14 0.07 -29.47 9.30
C LEU A 14 -1.45 -29.55 9.11
N LEU A 15 -2.22 -29.71 10.19
CA LEU A 15 -3.68 -29.72 10.14
C LEU A 15 -4.22 -28.34 9.74
N ARG A 16 -3.72 -27.25 10.34
CA ARG A 16 -4.09 -25.87 9.93
C ARG A 16 -3.78 -25.61 8.47
N TRP A 17 -2.64 -26.08 7.98
CA TRP A 17 -2.30 -26.00 6.57
C TRP A 17 -3.21 -26.87 5.72
N LEU A 18 -3.52 -28.10 6.14
CA LEU A 18 -4.37 -29.02 5.39
C LEU A 18 -5.77 -28.48 5.17
N PHE A 19 -6.34 -27.84 6.19
CA PHE A 19 -7.69 -27.27 6.20
C PHE A 19 -7.77 -25.80 5.76
N ASP A 20 -6.66 -25.21 5.28
CA ASP A 20 -6.67 -23.82 4.80
C ASP A 20 -7.54 -23.69 3.53
N PRO A 21 -8.63 -22.88 3.56
CA PRO A 21 -9.50 -22.69 2.41
C PRO A 21 -8.75 -22.12 1.18
N LEU A 22 -7.66 -21.39 1.40
CA LEU A 22 -6.84 -20.81 0.33
C LEU A 22 -6.12 -21.86 -0.50
N ARG A 23 -5.98 -23.11 -0.03
CA ARG A 23 -5.36 -24.18 -0.84
C ARG A 23 -6.16 -24.56 -2.09
N ARG A 24 -7.46 -24.21 -2.13
CA ARG A 24 -8.30 -24.42 -3.33
C ARG A 24 -7.98 -23.45 -4.46
N ILE A 25 -7.33 -22.33 -4.16
CA ILE A 25 -6.96 -21.30 -5.13
C ILE A 25 -5.56 -21.63 -5.69
N PRO A 26 -5.36 -21.60 -7.02
CA PRO A 26 -4.07 -21.88 -7.62
C PRO A 26 -3.03 -20.88 -7.12
N GLY A 27 -1.90 -21.37 -6.64
CA GLY A 27 -0.78 -20.55 -6.19
C GLY A 27 0.23 -20.33 -7.32
N VAL A 28 0.74 -19.11 -7.45
CA VAL A 28 1.88 -18.82 -8.33
C VAL A 28 3.16 -18.96 -7.51
N GLY A 29 4.08 -19.82 -7.98
CA GLY A 29 5.25 -20.26 -7.21
C GLY A 29 4.96 -21.53 -6.39
N SER A 30 5.76 -21.77 -5.35
CA SER A 30 5.63 -23.00 -4.57
C SER A 30 4.54 -22.92 -3.50
N SER A 31 3.66 -23.92 -3.47
CA SER A 31 2.50 -24.01 -2.57
C SER A 31 2.80 -24.76 -1.26
N LEU A 32 4.02 -25.24 -1.06
CA LEU A 32 4.43 -25.98 0.14
C LEU A 32 4.92 -25.02 1.25
N PRO A 33 4.58 -25.22 2.55
CA PRO A 33 4.84 -24.25 3.63
C PRO A 33 6.32 -23.85 3.84
N VAL A 34 7.25 -24.73 3.47
CA VAL A 34 8.69 -24.46 3.60
C VAL A 34 9.23 -23.82 2.32
N LEU A 35 8.71 -24.22 1.16
CA LEU A 35 9.08 -23.63 -0.13
C LEU A 35 8.34 -22.31 -0.41
N SER A 36 7.31 -21.97 0.36
CA SER A 36 6.63 -20.68 0.27
C SER A 36 7.55 -19.54 0.68
N TYR A 37 8.52 -19.77 1.58
CA TYR A 37 9.58 -18.81 1.87
C TYR A 37 10.43 -18.48 0.62
N LEU A 38 10.70 -19.45 -0.26
CA LEU A 38 11.35 -19.18 -1.55
C LEU A 38 10.43 -18.37 -2.48
N GLY A 39 9.12 -18.65 -2.45
CA GLY A 39 8.11 -17.85 -3.16
C GLY A 39 8.05 -16.40 -2.67
N THR A 40 8.17 -16.19 -1.36
CA THR A 40 8.24 -14.89 -0.70
C THR A 40 9.49 -14.11 -1.13
N PHE A 41 10.68 -14.74 -1.12
CA PHE A 41 11.91 -14.10 -1.62
C PHE A 41 11.80 -13.74 -3.10
N ARG A 42 11.21 -14.63 -3.91
CA ARG A 42 10.94 -14.35 -5.32
C ARG A 42 9.99 -13.16 -5.47
N PHE A 43 8.97 -13.03 -4.63
CA PHE A 43 8.05 -11.89 -4.66
C PHE A 43 8.76 -10.57 -4.37
N ILE A 44 9.68 -10.51 -3.41
CA ILE A 44 10.43 -9.27 -3.10
C ILE A 44 11.17 -8.72 -4.31
N PHE A 45 11.80 -9.60 -5.10
CA PHE A 45 12.64 -9.18 -6.23
C PHE A 45 11.93 -9.22 -7.59
N HIS A 46 10.90 -10.05 -7.75
CA HIS A 46 10.24 -10.36 -9.02
C HIS A 46 8.70 -10.33 -8.89
N ALA A 47 8.15 -9.47 -8.04
CA ALA A 47 6.70 -9.32 -7.84
C ALA A 47 5.95 -9.15 -9.17
N LYS A 48 6.48 -8.30 -10.06
CA LYS A 48 5.87 -8.02 -11.37
C LYS A 48 5.74 -9.28 -12.22
N ASP A 49 6.81 -10.07 -12.31
CA ASP A 49 6.81 -11.28 -13.13
C ASP A 49 5.88 -12.35 -12.56
N MET A 50 5.81 -12.45 -11.22
CA MET A 50 4.88 -13.37 -10.55
C MET A 50 3.42 -12.95 -10.74
N LEU A 51 3.12 -11.65 -10.68
CA LEU A 51 1.78 -11.12 -10.96
C LEU A 51 1.39 -11.38 -12.42
N GLN A 52 2.29 -11.14 -13.36
CA GLN A 52 2.05 -11.40 -14.77
C GLN A 52 1.83 -12.90 -15.04
N GLU A 53 2.68 -13.77 -14.47
CA GLU A 53 2.53 -15.23 -14.58
C GLU A 53 1.16 -15.70 -14.05
N GLY A 54 0.72 -15.14 -12.91
CA GLY A 54 -0.60 -15.45 -12.36
C GLY A 54 -1.74 -14.98 -13.24
N TYR A 55 -1.64 -13.75 -13.74
CA TYR A 55 -2.64 -13.14 -14.62
C TYR A 55 -2.81 -13.92 -15.93
N ASP A 56 -1.72 -14.36 -16.54
CA ASP A 56 -1.74 -15.10 -17.80
C ASP A 56 -2.31 -16.52 -17.64
N LYS A 57 -2.12 -17.14 -16.46
CA LYS A 57 -2.47 -18.54 -16.21
C LYS A 57 -3.84 -18.73 -15.58
N TYR A 58 -4.30 -17.80 -14.73
CA TYR A 58 -5.45 -18.01 -13.87
C TYR A 58 -6.32 -16.76 -13.73
N PRO A 59 -7.66 -16.91 -13.76
CA PRO A 59 -8.55 -15.79 -13.47
C PRO A 59 -8.47 -15.36 -11.99
N VAL A 60 -8.28 -16.31 -11.07
CA VAL A 60 -8.04 -16.04 -9.64
C VAL A 60 -6.85 -16.86 -9.20
N PHE A 61 -5.87 -16.23 -8.57
CA PHE A 61 -4.67 -16.91 -8.08
C PHE A 61 -4.22 -16.32 -6.75
N ARG A 62 -3.33 -17.03 -6.04
CA ARG A 62 -2.72 -16.55 -4.80
C ARG A 62 -1.22 -16.41 -4.92
N LEU A 63 -0.69 -15.42 -4.22
CA LEU A 63 0.74 -15.12 -4.11
C LEU A 63 1.18 -15.18 -2.64
N ALA A 64 2.36 -15.76 -2.41
CA ALA A 64 3.00 -15.70 -1.11
C ALA A 64 3.72 -14.35 -0.95
N MET A 65 3.26 -13.55 0.02
CA MET A 65 3.99 -12.38 0.51
C MET A 65 4.85 -12.77 1.72
N LEU A 66 5.49 -11.77 2.37
CA LEU A 66 6.40 -11.96 3.50
C LEU A 66 5.80 -12.74 4.69
N ASN A 67 4.53 -12.51 5.01
CA ASN A 67 3.87 -13.11 6.17
C ASN A 67 2.45 -13.59 5.90
N ARG A 68 1.98 -13.51 4.64
CA ARG A 68 0.59 -13.80 4.28
C ARG A 68 0.46 -14.25 2.84
N TRP A 69 -0.70 -14.82 2.52
CA TRP A 69 -1.12 -15.06 1.15
C TRP A 69 -2.03 -13.92 0.70
N VAL A 70 -1.82 -13.41 -0.50
CA VAL A 70 -2.75 -12.48 -1.15
C VAL A 70 -3.42 -13.18 -2.31
N VAL A 71 -4.74 -13.11 -2.35
CA VAL A 71 -5.54 -13.59 -3.48
C VAL A 71 -5.72 -12.43 -4.45
N VAL A 72 -5.31 -12.64 -5.69
CA VAL A 72 -5.48 -11.70 -6.80
C VAL A 72 -6.65 -12.20 -7.64
N VAL A 73 -7.64 -11.33 -7.80
CA VAL A 73 -8.80 -11.53 -8.66
C VAL A 73 -8.54 -10.75 -9.95
N SER A 74 -8.58 -11.43 -11.10
CA SER A 74 -8.23 -10.85 -12.40
C SER A 74 -9.42 -10.79 -13.34
N GLY A 75 -9.53 -9.70 -14.10
CA GLY A 75 -10.56 -9.53 -15.13
C GLY A 75 -11.71 -8.63 -14.68
N ALA A 76 -12.21 -7.82 -15.63
CA ALA A 76 -13.17 -6.74 -15.37
C ALA A 76 -14.41 -7.21 -14.59
N LYS A 77 -15.03 -8.31 -15.03
CA LYS A 77 -16.24 -8.84 -14.40
C LYS A 77 -16.05 -9.20 -12.93
N MET A 78 -14.97 -9.90 -12.58
CA MET A 78 -14.75 -10.29 -11.19
C MET A 78 -14.31 -9.11 -10.32
N ASN A 79 -13.62 -8.13 -10.91
CA ASN A 79 -13.32 -6.88 -10.22
C ASN A 79 -14.59 -6.09 -9.90
N GLU A 80 -15.56 -6.03 -10.82
CA GLU A 80 -16.87 -5.43 -10.58
C GLU A 80 -17.64 -6.16 -9.47
N GLU A 81 -17.63 -7.49 -9.47
CA GLU A 81 -18.24 -8.30 -8.40
C GLU A 81 -17.58 -8.04 -7.04
N LEU A 82 -16.24 -7.95 -7.00
CA LEU A 82 -15.47 -7.65 -5.80
C LEU A 82 -15.76 -6.25 -5.26
N LEU A 83 -15.84 -5.26 -6.14
CA LEU A 83 -16.19 -3.87 -5.79
C LEU A 83 -17.65 -3.73 -5.31
N GLY A 84 -18.53 -4.64 -5.73
CA GLY A 84 -19.93 -4.68 -5.29
C GLY A 84 -20.15 -5.38 -3.94
N LEU A 85 -19.12 -5.98 -3.34
CA LEU A 85 -19.25 -6.59 -2.01
C LEU A 85 -19.41 -5.52 -0.93
N GLY A 86 -20.30 -5.78 0.02
CA GLY A 86 -20.49 -4.93 1.18
C GLY A 86 -19.38 -5.08 2.23
N ASP A 87 -19.33 -4.11 3.14
CA ASP A 87 -18.38 -4.10 4.27
C ASP A 87 -18.59 -5.29 5.24
N ASP A 88 -19.69 -6.04 5.11
CA ASP A 88 -19.95 -7.30 5.84
C ASP A 88 -19.10 -8.49 5.35
N ARG A 89 -18.55 -8.39 4.13
CA ARG A 89 -17.76 -9.45 3.49
C ARG A 89 -16.31 -9.09 3.24
N VAL A 90 -16.02 -7.80 3.10
CA VAL A 90 -14.67 -7.30 2.82
C VAL A 90 -14.38 -6.10 3.71
N SER A 91 -13.16 -6.02 4.24
CA SER A 91 -12.74 -4.90 5.09
C SER A 91 -11.42 -4.33 4.62
N PHE A 92 -11.44 -3.07 4.18
CA PHE A 92 -10.23 -2.34 3.87
C PHE A 92 -9.41 -2.05 5.13
N ASP A 93 -10.09 -1.79 6.26
CA ASP A 93 -9.43 -1.50 7.53
C ASP A 93 -8.62 -2.71 8.02
N GLU A 94 -9.19 -3.92 7.98
CA GLU A 94 -8.47 -5.14 8.33
C GLU A 94 -7.29 -5.40 7.38
N ALA A 95 -7.48 -5.16 6.07
CA ALA A 95 -6.40 -5.30 5.09
C ALA A 95 -5.25 -4.33 5.34
N LEU A 96 -5.55 -3.09 5.76
CA LEU A 96 -4.57 -2.08 6.14
C LEU A 96 -3.84 -2.49 7.43
N HIS A 97 -4.55 -3.02 8.44
CA HIS A 97 -3.94 -3.57 9.65
C HIS A 97 -2.93 -4.66 9.35
N GLU A 98 -3.28 -5.58 8.45
CA GLU A 98 -2.35 -6.64 8.07
C GLU A 98 -1.17 -6.13 7.24
N LEU A 99 -1.35 -5.06 6.44
CA LEU A 99 -0.34 -4.53 5.53
C LEU A 99 0.69 -3.65 6.24
N VAL A 100 0.22 -2.69 7.06
CA VAL A 100 1.10 -1.69 7.68
C VAL A 100 1.02 -1.63 9.18
N ASP A 101 0.06 -2.29 9.84
CA ASP A 101 -0.10 -2.21 11.30
C ASP A 101 -0.14 -0.75 11.79
N PRO A 102 -1.18 0.02 11.41
CA PRO A 102 -1.18 1.49 11.49
C PRO A 102 -1.07 2.02 12.93
N GLU A 103 -1.48 1.22 13.92
CA GLU A 103 -1.27 1.49 15.34
C GLU A 103 0.23 1.62 15.69
N LEU A 104 1.07 0.76 15.12
CA LEU A 104 2.51 0.73 15.39
C LEU A 104 3.34 1.58 14.43
N THR A 105 2.83 1.87 13.22
CA THR A 105 3.63 2.51 12.17
C THR A 105 3.23 3.94 11.84
N ILE A 106 1.96 4.32 12.03
CA ILE A 106 1.44 5.64 11.67
C ILE A 106 1.16 6.44 12.94
N SER A 107 0.05 6.15 13.61
CA SER A 107 -0.28 6.65 14.95
C SER A 107 -1.50 5.92 15.51
N TRP A 108 -1.50 5.73 16.83
CA TRP A 108 -2.63 5.18 17.57
C TRP A 108 -3.91 6.00 17.37
N GLU A 109 -3.80 7.33 17.37
CA GLU A 109 -4.95 8.23 17.21
C GLU A 109 -5.55 8.14 15.82
N ALA A 110 -4.74 8.04 14.76
CA ALA A 110 -5.24 7.93 13.39
C ALA A 110 -5.98 6.61 13.17
N TYR A 111 -5.53 5.52 13.81
CA TYR A 111 -6.22 4.25 13.81
C TYR A 111 -7.54 4.33 14.60
N LYS A 112 -7.46 4.73 15.88
CA LYS A 112 -8.62 4.73 16.78
C LYS A 112 -9.72 5.70 16.35
N TYR A 113 -9.34 6.82 15.74
CA TYR A 113 -10.25 7.86 15.27
C TYR A 113 -10.00 8.12 13.77
N PRO A 114 -10.59 7.31 12.87
CA PRO A 114 -10.32 7.37 11.43
C PRO A 114 -11.02 8.56 10.74
N ILE A 115 -10.90 9.77 11.31
CA ILE A 115 -11.49 11.01 10.80
C ILE A 115 -11.09 11.29 9.34
N HIS A 116 -9.91 10.82 8.94
CA HIS A 116 -9.37 10.97 7.60
C HIS A 116 -10.19 10.17 6.57
N VAL A 117 -10.79 9.04 6.95
CA VAL A 117 -11.63 8.23 6.06
C VAL A 117 -12.91 8.98 5.70
N ASP A 118 -13.60 9.54 6.69
CA ASP A 118 -14.81 10.35 6.45
C ASP A 118 -14.49 11.64 5.70
N ALA A 119 -13.35 12.27 6.02
CA ALA A 119 -12.87 13.44 5.30
C ALA A 119 -12.68 13.11 3.81
N MET A 120 -12.06 11.97 3.49
CA MET A 120 -11.83 11.55 2.11
C MET A 120 -13.10 11.11 1.38
N LYS A 121 -13.94 10.29 2.02
CA LYS A 121 -15.12 9.70 1.36
C LYS A 121 -16.29 10.69 1.23
N GLN A 122 -16.43 11.62 2.16
CA GLN A 122 -17.61 12.48 2.24
C GLN A 122 -17.29 13.96 2.11
N TRP A 123 -16.33 14.46 2.89
CA TRP A 123 -16.08 15.91 2.95
C TRP A 123 -15.40 16.41 1.68
N LEU A 124 -14.35 15.73 1.21
CA LEU A 124 -13.59 16.12 0.02
C LEU A 124 -14.48 16.22 -1.24
N PRO A 125 -15.28 15.20 -1.62
CA PRO A 125 -16.13 15.28 -2.80
C PRO A 125 -17.12 16.46 -2.74
N ARG A 126 -17.76 16.67 -1.58
CA ARG A 126 -18.72 17.77 -1.35
C ARG A 126 -18.09 19.15 -1.42
N ASN A 127 -16.80 19.26 -1.13
CA ASN A 127 -16.07 20.54 -1.10
C ASN A 127 -15.15 20.76 -2.30
N SER A 128 -15.05 19.79 -3.22
CA SER A 128 -14.09 19.80 -4.33
C SER A 128 -14.12 21.08 -5.16
N ALA A 129 -15.30 21.53 -5.59
CA ALA A 129 -15.47 22.77 -6.37
C ALA A 129 -14.96 24.02 -5.63
N ARG A 130 -15.11 24.07 -4.30
CA ARG A 130 -14.62 25.17 -3.46
C ARG A 130 -13.10 25.14 -3.31
N LEU A 131 -12.51 23.96 -3.26
CA LEU A 131 -11.07 23.74 -3.03
C LEU A 131 -10.25 23.89 -4.31
N PHE A 132 -10.84 23.54 -5.46
CA PHE A 132 -10.16 23.49 -6.75
C PHE A 132 -9.38 24.75 -7.13
N PRO A 133 -9.92 25.99 -6.98
CA PRO A 133 -9.18 27.19 -7.36
C PRO A 133 -7.85 27.35 -6.60
N ALA A 134 -7.84 27.03 -5.30
CA ALA A 134 -6.63 27.14 -4.48
C ALA A 134 -5.58 26.08 -4.82
N ILE A 135 -6.01 24.90 -5.28
CA ILE A 135 -5.13 23.82 -5.75
C ILE A 135 -4.56 24.18 -7.12
N LEU A 136 -5.40 24.68 -8.03
CA LEU A 136 -4.97 25.12 -9.37
C LEU A 136 -3.92 26.22 -9.28
N GLU A 137 -4.15 27.24 -8.44
CA GLU A 137 -3.18 28.31 -8.20
C GLU A 137 -1.82 27.76 -7.70
N GLU A 138 -1.83 26.71 -6.88
CA GLU A 138 -0.59 26.09 -6.42
C GLU A 138 0.11 25.29 -7.53
N VAL A 139 -0.66 24.60 -8.37
CA VAL A 139 -0.12 23.85 -9.51
C VAL A 139 0.51 24.79 -10.53
N GLU A 140 -0.19 25.87 -10.91
CA GLU A 140 0.32 26.89 -11.83
C GLU A 140 1.63 27.49 -11.30
N ARG A 141 1.64 27.91 -10.03
CA ARG A 141 2.84 28.43 -9.38
C ARG A 141 3.98 27.40 -9.32
N ALA A 142 3.67 26.15 -8.99
CA ALA A 142 4.68 25.10 -8.92
C ALA A 142 5.26 24.76 -10.31
N LEU A 143 4.45 24.88 -11.38
CA LEU A 143 4.91 24.74 -12.76
C LEU A 143 5.86 25.88 -13.12
N GLU A 144 5.47 27.14 -12.87
CA GLU A 144 6.31 28.32 -13.13
C GLU A 144 7.66 28.25 -12.38
N GLU A 145 7.64 27.78 -11.12
CA GLU A 145 8.86 27.69 -10.29
C GLU A 145 9.76 26.50 -10.66
N LEU A 146 9.20 25.35 -11.06
CA LEU A 146 9.96 24.12 -11.29
C LEU A 146 10.24 23.82 -12.77
N ILE A 147 9.54 24.50 -13.67
CA ILE A 147 9.68 24.43 -15.13
C ILE A 147 9.78 25.88 -15.63
N PRO A 148 10.94 26.52 -15.46
CA PRO A 148 11.10 27.91 -15.88
C PRO A 148 11.05 28.02 -17.40
N ASP A 149 10.64 29.20 -17.87
CA ASP A 149 10.67 29.53 -19.29
C ASP A 149 12.10 29.48 -19.83
N SER A 150 12.23 29.06 -21.09
CA SER A 150 13.51 29.07 -21.78
C SER A 150 13.94 30.50 -22.11
N GLU A 151 15.09 30.92 -21.58
CA GLU A 151 15.69 32.24 -21.88
C GLU A 151 16.06 32.38 -23.38
N THR A 152 16.30 31.26 -24.07
CA THR A 152 16.78 31.23 -25.47
C THR A 152 15.72 30.79 -26.47
N ALA A 153 14.47 30.59 -26.04
CA ALA A 153 13.38 29.99 -26.83
C ALA A 153 13.67 28.56 -27.34
N GLU A 154 14.69 27.88 -26.78
CA GLU A 154 15.00 26.47 -27.07
C GLU A 154 14.39 25.52 -26.03
N TRP A 155 14.27 24.23 -26.37
CA TRP A 155 13.74 23.22 -25.44
C TRP A 155 14.65 23.04 -24.21
N LEU A 156 14.08 23.22 -23.01
CA LEU A 156 14.77 22.99 -21.74
C LEU A 156 14.60 21.53 -21.28
N PRO A 157 15.69 20.78 -21.02
CA PRO A 157 15.58 19.46 -20.42
C PRO A 157 15.17 19.56 -18.95
N VAL A 158 14.10 18.84 -18.57
CA VAL A 158 13.60 18.77 -17.20
C VAL A 158 13.53 17.31 -16.74
N HIS A 159 13.94 17.05 -15.50
CA HIS A 159 13.77 15.74 -14.88
C HIS A 159 12.30 15.50 -14.51
N ALA A 160 11.54 14.94 -15.46
CA ALA A 160 10.09 14.80 -15.35
C ALA A 160 9.60 14.18 -14.04
N TYR A 161 10.14 13.02 -13.65
CA TYR A 161 9.69 12.31 -12.44
C TYR A 161 9.82 13.15 -11.16
N PRO A 162 11.03 13.59 -10.74
CA PRO A 162 11.16 14.38 -9.51
C PRO A 162 10.43 15.72 -9.58
N THR A 163 10.34 16.35 -10.76
CA THR A 163 9.61 17.61 -10.94
C THR A 163 8.11 17.41 -10.74
N VAL A 164 7.49 16.45 -11.44
CA VAL A 164 6.06 16.15 -11.31
C VAL A 164 5.72 15.70 -9.90
N THR A 165 6.56 14.86 -9.27
CA THR A 165 6.37 14.46 -7.87
C THR A 165 6.32 15.67 -6.94
N LYS A 166 7.22 16.65 -7.09
CA LYS A 166 7.18 17.88 -6.28
C LYS A 166 5.91 18.69 -6.49
N ILE A 167 5.45 18.83 -7.74
CA ILE A 167 4.20 19.54 -8.07
C ILE A 167 3.01 18.86 -7.39
N VAL A 168 2.88 17.53 -7.54
CA VAL A 168 1.79 16.75 -6.95
C VAL A 168 1.81 16.83 -5.42
N VAL A 169 2.99 16.75 -4.79
CA VAL A 169 3.15 16.89 -3.34
C VAL A 169 2.70 18.26 -2.86
N ARG A 170 3.08 19.35 -3.55
CA ARG A 170 2.63 20.71 -3.20
C ARG A 170 1.14 20.88 -3.34
N ALA A 171 0.57 20.44 -4.46
CA ALA A 171 -0.88 20.48 -4.71
C ALA A 171 -1.67 19.69 -3.66
N SER A 172 -1.20 18.50 -3.29
CA SER A 172 -1.83 17.68 -2.25
C SER A 172 -1.75 18.35 -0.88
N ASN A 173 -0.60 18.93 -0.54
CA ASN A 173 -0.47 19.65 0.73
C ASN A 173 -1.25 20.96 0.76
N ARG A 174 -1.42 21.64 -0.39
CA ARG A 174 -2.29 22.82 -0.49
C ARG A 174 -3.73 22.47 -0.13
N LEU A 175 -4.18 21.27 -0.50
CA LEU A 175 -5.47 20.73 -0.09
C LEU A 175 -5.54 20.41 1.40
N PHE A 176 -4.55 19.70 1.95
CA PHE A 176 -4.64 19.14 3.32
C PHE A 176 -4.19 20.10 4.43
N VAL A 177 -3.12 20.87 4.21
CA VAL A 177 -2.52 21.76 5.23
C VAL A 177 -2.50 23.24 4.82
N GLY A 178 -2.83 23.54 3.56
CA GLY A 178 -2.90 24.90 3.06
C GLY A 178 -1.53 25.59 2.94
N ALA A 179 -1.56 26.90 2.66
CA ALA A 179 -0.35 27.73 2.68
C ALA A 179 -0.14 28.35 4.08
N PRO A 180 1.12 28.62 4.48
CA PRO A 180 2.35 28.43 3.70
C PRO A 180 2.95 27.01 3.78
N LEU A 181 2.40 26.12 4.62
CA LEU A 181 2.98 24.80 4.89
C LEU A 181 3.15 23.90 3.67
N CYS A 182 2.24 23.99 2.69
CA CYS A 182 2.35 23.23 1.44
C CYS A 182 3.63 23.49 0.62
N ARG A 183 4.34 24.59 0.90
CA ARG A 183 5.59 24.98 0.24
C ARG A 183 6.81 24.89 1.17
N ASN A 184 6.59 24.62 2.45
CA ASN A 184 7.67 24.56 3.42
C ASN A 184 8.52 23.31 3.17
N THR A 185 9.76 23.50 2.72
CA THR A 185 10.65 22.41 2.31
C THR A 185 10.96 21.46 3.47
N GLU A 186 11.13 21.99 4.69
CA GLU A 186 11.37 21.18 5.89
C GLU A 186 10.17 20.26 6.18
N TYR A 187 8.95 20.80 6.12
CA TYR A 187 7.71 20.03 6.29
C TYR A 187 7.58 18.93 5.23
N LEU A 188 7.81 19.26 3.95
CA LEU A 188 7.75 18.30 2.85
C LEU A 188 8.81 17.18 3.01
N ASP A 189 10.00 17.52 3.49
CA ASP A 189 11.06 16.55 3.78
C ASP A 189 10.71 15.65 4.95
N ILE A 190 10.10 16.18 6.02
CA ILE A 190 9.59 15.39 7.14
C ILE A 190 8.54 14.39 6.66
N MET A 191 7.57 14.83 5.84
CA MET A 191 6.54 13.92 5.30
C MET A 191 7.15 12.80 4.45
N ARG A 192 8.12 13.12 3.59
CA ARG A 192 8.84 12.14 2.77
C ARG A 192 9.57 11.11 3.64
N VAL A 193 10.29 11.57 4.66
CA VAL A 193 11.00 10.68 5.59
C VAL A 193 10.03 9.85 6.42
N HIS A 194 8.93 10.44 6.88
CA HIS A 194 7.89 9.75 7.62
C HIS A 194 7.29 8.60 6.79
N ALA A 195 6.87 8.86 5.55
CA ALA A 195 6.34 7.82 4.66
C ALA A 195 7.34 6.67 4.47
N ALA A 196 8.62 6.98 4.23
CA ALA A 196 9.66 5.96 4.09
C ALA A 196 9.90 5.17 5.39
N ASN A 197 9.71 5.78 6.55
CA ASN A 197 9.83 5.11 7.84
C ASN A 197 8.64 4.20 8.14
N VAL A 198 7.42 4.58 7.75
CA VAL A 198 6.21 3.73 7.81
C VAL A 198 6.45 2.44 7.04
N ASP A 199 6.91 2.53 5.78
CA ASP A 199 7.18 1.36 4.93
C ASP A 199 8.26 0.44 5.53
N LYS A 200 9.34 1.03 6.04
CA LYS A 200 10.41 0.28 6.72
C LYS A 200 9.90 -0.43 7.96
N ALA A 201 9.13 0.27 8.80
CA ALA A 201 8.58 -0.29 10.02
C ALA A 201 7.59 -1.43 9.70
N ALA A 202 6.69 -1.24 8.74
CA ALA A 202 5.77 -2.28 8.27
C ALA A 202 6.52 -3.52 7.78
N THR A 203 7.61 -3.35 7.03
CA THR A 203 8.45 -4.46 6.55
C THR A 203 9.10 -5.22 7.71
N ILE A 204 9.65 -4.51 8.71
CA ILE A 204 10.26 -5.13 9.90
C ILE A 204 9.20 -5.89 10.71
N LEU A 205 8.06 -5.27 10.98
CA LEU A 205 6.96 -5.87 11.73
C LEU A 205 6.37 -7.10 11.03
N THR A 206 6.39 -7.11 9.71
CA THR A 206 5.97 -8.24 8.88
C THR A 206 6.89 -9.45 9.05
N LEU A 207 8.20 -9.23 9.25
CA LEU A 207 9.17 -10.29 9.52
C LEU A 207 9.13 -10.79 10.98
N CYS A 208 8.59 -9.99 11.90
CA CYS A 208 8.43 -10.36 13.30
C CYS A 208 7.22 -11.28 13.52
N PRO A 209 7.37 -12.41 14.24
CA PRO A 209 6.23 -13.20 14.70
C PRO A 209 5.25 -12.35 15.52
N LYS A 210 3.94 -12.58 15.38
CA LYS A 210 2.90 -11.76 16.03
C LYS A 210 3.09 -11.58 17.54
N PHE A 211 3.61 -12.58 18.24
CA PHE A 211 3.83 -12.54 19.69
C PHE A 211 5.11 -11.78 20.12
N LEU A 212 5.97 -11.40 19.17
CA LEU A 212 7.16 -10.57 19.40
C LEU A 212 6.98 -9.13 18.93
N LYS A 213 5.81 -8.80 18.36
CA LYS A 213 5.48 -7.41 18.08
C LYS A 213 5.34 -6.64 19.42
N PRO A 214 5.81 -5.39 19.48
CA PRO A 214 5.76 -4.57 20.69
C PRO A 214 4.32 -4.30 21.15
#